data_AF-A0A327VMR7-F1
#
_entry.id   AF-A0A327VMR7-F1
#
_cell.length_a   1.000
_cell.length_b   1.000
_cell.length_c   1.000
_cell.angle_alpha   90.00
_cell.angle_beta   90.00
_cell.angle_gamma   90.00
#
_symmetry.space_group_name_H-M   'P 1'
#
loop_
_entity.id
_entity.type
_entity.pdbx_description
1 polymer ?
#
loop_
_entity_poly.entity_id
_entity_poly.type
_entity_poly.pdbx_seq_one_letter_code
_entity_poly.pdbx_strand_id
1 'polypeptide(L)'
;MKKLRLKALDLGAKELLSREQLRNILGGDGSDDGGSGPTNCGMTPTIACSGKSSGDQCCWYTNQTVYYGICRSYAPTYVLRCSDLN
;
A
#
# COMPACT_ATOMS: atom_id res chain seq x y z
N MET A 1 40.41 31.14 -16.36
CA MET A 1 39.13 30.70 -16.96
C MET A 1 38.01 31.04 -15.99
N LYS A 2 37.01 31.82 -16.44
CA LYS A 2 36.02 32.47 -15.57
C LYS A 2 34.95 31.46 -15.13
N LYS A 3 34.78 31.31 -13.81
CA LYS A 3 33.82 30.39 -13.16
C LYS A 3 32.38 30.83 -13.49
N LEU A 4 31.58 29.93 -14.05
CA LEU A 4 30.14 30.12 -14.25
C LEU A 4 29.46 30.27 -12.88
N ARG A 5 28.83 31.43 -12.64
CA ARG A 5 27.98 31.67 -11.47
C ARG A 5 26.53 31.48 -11.87
N LEU A 6 25.94 30.34 -11.52
CA LEU A 6 24.50 30.12 -11.59
C LEU A 6 23.82 31.00 -10.53
N LYS A 7 23.27 32.14 -10.95
CA LYS A 7 22.27 32.86 -10.16
C LYS A 7 21.00 32.00 -10.19
N ALA A 8 20.66 31.42 -9.04
CA ALA A 8 19.41 30.72 -8.84
C ALA A 8 18.25 31.62 -9.25
N LEU A 9 17.41 31.09 -10.13
CA LEU A 9 16.20 31.72 -10.60
C LEU A 9 15.25 31.84 -9.41
N ASP A 10 14.99 33.08 -9.00
CA ASP A 10 14.03 33.48 -7.97
C ASP A 10 12.62 33.16 -8.49
N LEU A 11 12.26 31.87 -8.46
CA LEU A 11 10.91 31.39 -8.75
C LEU A 11 10.11 31.49 -7.45
N GLY A 12 9.49 32.66 -7.25
CA GLY A 12 8.48 32.93 -6.24
C GLY A 12 7.21 32.09 -6.42
N ALA A 13 7.33 30.75 -6.33
CA ALA A 13 6.22 29.85 -6.05
C ALA A 13 5.91 29.95 -4.55
N LYS A 14 5.37 31.10 -4.17
CA LYS A 14 4.73 31.36 -2.90
C LYS A 14 3.49 30.47 -2.82
N GLU A 15 3.37 29.77 -1.70
CA GLU A 15 2.22 28.96 -1.27
C GLU A 15 2.19 27.52 -1.80
N LEU A 16 3.11 26.75 -1.20
CA LEU A 16 2.88 25.38 -0.79
C LEU A 16 1.37 25.12 -0.56
N LEU A 17 0.76 24.33 -1.43
CA LEU A 17 -0.45 23.58 -1.11
C LEU A 17 -0.29 23.05 0.32
N SER A 18 -1.16 23.48 1.23
CA SER A 18 -1.06 23.07 2.62
C SER A 18 -1.03 21.55 2.67
N ARG A 19 -0.02 21.01 3.37
CA ARG A 19 0.23 19.59 3.52
C ARG A 19 -0.94 18.81 4.15
N GLU A 20 -1.97 19.51 4.63
CA GLU A 20 -3.23 18.94 5.09
C GLU A 20 -4.10 18.37 3.96
N GLN A 21 -4.05 18.90 2.73
CA GLN A 21 -4.91 18.41 1.63
C GLN A 21 -4.43 17.08 1.02
N LEU A 22 -3.18 16.69 1.24
CA LEU A 22 -2.65 15.38 0.84
C LEU A 22 -2.84 14.29 1.90
N ARG A 23 -3.37 14.63 3.09
CA ARG A 23 -3.58 13.64 4.16
C ARG A 23 -4.87 12.83 4.03
N ASN A 24 -5.83 13.28 3.22
CA ASN A 24 -7.12 12.59 3.06
C ASN A 24 -7.18 11.57 1.92
N ILE A 25 -6.08 11.30 1.20
CA ILE A 25 -6.03 10.24 0.17
C ILE A 25 -5.29 8.98 0.64
N LEU A 26 -4.57 9.04 1.76
CA LEU A 26 -3.81 7.89 2.27
C LEU A 26 -4.42 7.38 3.57
N GLY A 27 -5.65 6.87 3.47
CA GLY A 27 -6.27 6.03 4.49
C GLY A 27 -5.59 4.66 4.50
N GLY A 28 -4.84 4.38 5.56
CA GLY A 28 -4.12 3.12 5.75
C GLY A 28 -3.30 3.19 7.02
N ASP A 29 -3.96 2.91 8.14
CA ASP A 29 -3.38 2.86 9.47
C ASP A 29 -2.20 1.87 9.57
N GLY A 30 -1.03 2.42 9.92
CA GLY A 30 -0.01 1.84 10.80
C GLY A 30 0.50 0.42 10.52
N SER A 31 1.75 0.34 10.08
CA SER A 31 2.77 -0.55 10.67
C SER A 31 4.17 -0.17 10.15
N ASP A 32 4.99 0.35 11.05
CA ASP A 32 6.42 0.55 10.87
C ASP A 32 7.14 -0.80 10.77
N ASP A 33 7.74 -1.13 9.62
CA ASP A 33 8.99 -1.88 9.52
C ASP A 33 9.48 -1.92 8.05
N GLY A 34 10.63 -1.30 7.82
CA GLY A 34 11.22 -1.14 6.50
C GLY A 34 11.60 -2.47 5.84
N GLY A 35 10.97 -2.78 4.72
CA GLY A 35 11.38 -3.84 3.81
C GLY A 35 10.81 -3.61 2.42
N SER A 36 11.68 -3.48 1.41
CA SER A 36 11.33 -3.29 -0.01
C SER A 36 10.77 -4.56 -0.68
N GLY A 37 9.82 -5.24 -0.01
CA GLY A 37 8.95 -6.24 -0.59
C GLY A 37 7.54 -5.67 -0.81
N PRO A 38 6.61 -6.40 -1.45
CA PRO A 38 5.22 -5.95 -1.66
C PRO A 38 4.53 -5.71 -0.32
N THR A 39 4.59 -4.47 0.17
CA THR A 39 4.70 -4.14 1.60
C THR A 39 3.39 -4.23 2.40
N ASN A 40 2.31 -4.74 1.80
CA ASN A 40 1.00 -4.88 2.46
C ASN A 40 0.32 -6.23 2.18
N CYS A 41 1.04 -7.20 1.62
CA CYS A 41 0.47 -8.51 1.31
C CYS A 41 0.73 -9.50 2.45
N GLY A 42 -0.30 -10.27 2.80
CA GLY A 42 -0.19 -11.30 3.85
C GLY A 42 0.80 -12.40 3.46
N MET A 43 1.45 -13.00 4.46
CA MET A 43 2.31 -14.18 4.24
C MET A 43 1.52 -15.43 3.84
N THR A 44 0.22 -15.47 4.17
CA THR A 44 -0.68 -16.56 3.80
C THR A 44 -2.01 -15.98 3.33
N PRO A 45 -2.79 -16.74 2.53
CA PRO A 45 -4.12 -16.31 2.09
C PRO A 45 -5.06 -15.98 3.26
N THR A 46 -4.94 -16.69 4.38
CA THR A 46 -5.74 -16.42 5.58
C THR A 46 -5.33 -15.10 6.25
N ILE A 47 -4.02 -14.87 6.42
CA ILE A 47 -3.50 -13.63 7.06
C ILE A 47 -3.82 -12.41 6.19
N ALA A 48 -3.81 -12.55 4.87
CA ALA A 48 -4.19 -11.49 3.93
C ALA A 48 -5.62 -10.96 4.12
N CYS A 49 -6.46 -11.72 4.83
CA CYS A 49 -7.84 -11.39 5.19
C CYS A 49 -8.05 -11.22 6.70
N SER A 50 -6.98 -11.23 7.51
CA SER A 50 -7.08 -10.97 8.94
C SER A 50 -7.54 -9.53 9.18
N GLY A 51 -8.62 -9.34 9.93
CA GLY A 51 -9.21 -8.02 10.18
C GLY A 51 -9.98 -7.42 9.00
N LYS A 52 -10.16 -8.17 7.90
CA LYS A 52 -10.95 -7.79 6.73
C LYS A 52 -12.30 -8.49 6.72
N SER A 53 -13.19 -8.00 5.86
CA SER A 53 -14.52 -8.58 5.60
C SER A 53 -14.53 -9.40 4.30
N SER A 54 -15.54 -10.25 4.15
CA SER A 54 -15.79 -10.93 2.88
C SER A 54 -16.06 -9.90 1.77
N GLY A 55 -15.38 -10.02 0.64
CA GLY A 55 -15.42 -9.08 -0.48
C GLY A 55 -14.29 -8.05 -0.48
N ASP A 56 -13.54 -7.90 0.63
CA ASP A 56 -12.42 -6.96 0.67
C ASP A 56 -11.26 -7.41 -0.21
N GLN A 57 -10.58 -6.44 -0.80
CA GLN A 57 -9.37 -6.70 -1.56
C GLN A 57 -8.26 -7.24 -0.66
N CYS A 58 -7.57 -8.25 -1.15
CA CYS A 58 -6.48 -8.88 -0.44
C CYS A 58 -5.35 -9.24 -1.40
N CYS A 59 -4.16 -9.38 -0.84
CA CYS A 59 -3.03 -9.92 -1.56
C CYS A 59 -2.18 -10.74 -0.60
N TRP A 60 -1.55 -11.79 -1.12
CA TRP A 60 -0.60 -12.59 -0.38
C TRP A 60 0.63 -12.87 -1.23
N TYR A 61 1.76 -13.07 -0.56
CA TYR A 61 3.03 -13.36 -1.21
C TYR A 61 3.45 -14.79 -0.90
N THR A 62 3.62 -15.61 -1.94
CA THR A 62 4.11 -16.99 -1.83
C THR A 62 5.02 -17.30 -3.01
N ASN A 63 6.07 -18.10 -2.79
CA ASN A 63 7.02 -18.50 -3.86
C ASN A 63 7.56 -17.31 -4.68
N GLN A 64 7.90 -16.21 -4.02
CA GLN A 64 8.37 -14.97 -4.65
C GLN A 64 7.38 -14.30 -5.61
N THR A 65 6.11 -14.70 -5.57
CA THR A 65 5.04 -14.17 -6.43
C THR A 65 3.96 -13.55 -5.56
N VAL A 66 3.48 -12.38 -5.98
CA VAL A 66 2.32 -11.72 -5.36
C VAL A 66 1.06 -12.18 -6.06
N TYR A 67 0.09 -12.63 -5.28
CA TYR A 67 -1.25 -12.94 -5.74
C TYR A 67 -2.21 -11.90 -5.21
N TYR A 68 -3.08 -11.39 -6.07
CA TYR A 68 -4.12 -10.43 -5.74
C TYR A 68 -5.48 -11.11 -5.88
N GLY A 69 -6.40 -10.77 -4.99
CA GLY A 69 -7.71 -11.39 -4.96
C GLY A 69 -8.67 -10.67 -4.03
N ILE A 70 -9.73 -11.39 -3.66
CA ILE A 70 -10.74 -10.93 -2.70
C ILE A 70 -10.91 -11.93 -1.56
N CYS A 71 -11.19 -11.42 -0.36
CA CYS A 71 -11.44 -12.24 0.81
C CYS A 71 -12.77 -12.97 0.63
N ARG A 72 -12.76 -14.30 0.67
CA ARG A 72 -13.96 -15.13 0.65
C ARG A 72 -14.01 -16.01 1.89
N SER A 73 -15.21 -16.21 2.43
CA SER A 73 -15.43 -17.13 3.54
C SER A 73 -15.54 -18.56 3.04
N TYR A 74 -14.75 -19.47 3.60
CA TYR A 74 -14.82 -20.89 3.26
C TYR A 74 -15.46 -21.70 4.39
N ALA A 75 -16.49 -22.47 4.05
CA ALA A 75 -17.11 -23.43 4.96
C ALA A 75 -16.18 -24.63 5.23
N PRO A 76 -16.31 -25.32 6.38
CA PRO A 76 -17.30 -25.14 7.44
C PRO A 76 -16.88 -24.16 8.56
N THR A 77 -15.62 -23.75 8.61
CA THR A 77 -15.09 -22.90 9.69
C THR A 77 -15.34 -21.40 9.47
N TYR A 78 -15.92 -21.02 8.32
CA TYR A 78 -16.19 -19.63 7.91
C TYR A 78 -14.96 -18.72 8.00
N VAL A 79 -13.77 -19.29 7.83
CA VAL A 79 -12.51 -18.54 7.83
C VAL A 79 -12.39 -17.80 6.51
N LEU A 80 -12.05 -16.50 6.59
CA LEU A 80 -11.75 -15.70 5.41
C LEU A 80 -10.38 -16.08 4.86
N ARG A 81 -10.32 -16.31 3.55
CA ARG A 81 -9.08 -16.52 2.81
C ARG A 81 -9.10 -15.70 1.54
N CYS A 82 -7.93 -15.20 1.18
CA CYS A 82 -7.75 -14.50 -0.08
C CYS A 82 -7.86 -15.47 -1.25
N SER A 83 -8.70 -15.14 -2.21
CA SER A 83 -8.94 -15.95 -3.41
C SER A 83 -8.68 -15.12 -4.66
N ASP A 84 -7.78 -15.61 -5.51
CA ASP A 84 -7.48 -15.09 -6.85
C ASP A 84 -8.50 -15.56 -7.91
N LEU A 85 -9.39 -16.48 -7.54
CA LEU A 85 -10.47 -16.96 -8.40
C LEU A 85 -11.58 -15.90 -8.50
N ASN A 86 -11.75 -15.36 -9.71
CA ASN A 86 -12.93 -14.57 -10.08
C ASN A 86 -14.16 -15.47 -10.17
#